data_AF-A0A345DC63-F1
#
_entry.id   AF-A0A345DC63-F1
#
_cell.length_a   1.000
_cell.length_b   1.000
_cell.length_c   1.000
_cell.angle_alpha   90.00
_cell.angle_beta   90.00
_cell.angle_gamma   90.00
#
_symmetry.space_group_name_H-M   'P 1'
#
loop_
_entity.id
_entity.type
_entity.pdbx_description
1 polymer ?
#
loop_
_entity_poly.entity_id
_entity_poly.type
_entity_poly.pdbx_seq_one_letter_code
_entity_poly.pdbx_strand_id
1 'polypeptide(L)'
;MAHDVHFKVTDEVRRARLRWRAKRGLLENDIFMTRFFNVHEHDLTDEQVYGLDLLLDLPDNDLYELIMGRKTLSEVDPAEHVMSEEEMVLADTVLTLLKSI
;
A
#
# COMPACT_ATOMS: atom_id res chain seq x y z
N MET A 1 4.03 5.90 29.32
CA MET A 1 4.48 6.62 28.11
C MET A 1 4.32 5.64 26.96
N ALA A 2 3.08 5.55 26.46
CA ALA A 2 2.73 4.64 25.39
C ALA A 2 2.96 5.37 24.05
N HIS A 3 3.54 4.65 23.09
CA HIS A 3 3.72 5.09 21.71
C HIS A 3 2.38 5.47 21.10
N ASP A 4 2.11 6.77 20.97
CA ASP A 4 0.90 7.32 20.34
C ASP A 4 1.30 8.35 19.29
N VAL A 5 2.07 7.89 18.30
CA VAL A 5 2.57 8.72 17.19
C VAL A 5 2.64 7.88 15.92
N HIS A 6 1.50 7.62 15.28
CA HIS A 6 1.39 7.58 13.80
C HIS A 6 -0.04 7.72 13.22
N PHE A 7 -1.05 7.96 14.05
CA PHE A 7 -2.42 8.17 13.57
C PHE A 7 -2.86 9.65 13.65
N LYS A 8 -2.47 10.49 12.68
CA LYS A 8 -2.94 11.89 12.64
C LYS A 8 -3.58 12.37 11.33
N VAL A 9 -3.87 11.45 10.41
CA VAL A 9 -4.91 11.67 9.40
C VAL A 9 -6.02 10.69 9.72
N THR A 10 -7.25 11.16 9.92
CA THR A 10 -8.39 10.25 10.12
C THR A 10 -8.49 9.32 8.91
N ASP A 11 -8.75 8.03 9.12
CA ASP A 11 -8.77 7.09 8.00
C ASP A 11 -9.83 7.42 6.95
N GLU A 12 -10.85 8.18 7.32
CA GLU A 12 -11.80 8.80 6.38
C GLU A 12 -11.10 9.71 5.37
N VAL A 13 -10.18 10.57 5.80
CA VAL A 13 -9.41 11.45 4.92
C VAL A 13 -8.40 10.66 4.10
N ARG A 14 -7.77 9.62 4.67
CA ARG A 14 -6.89 8.71 3.91
C ARG A 14 -7.67 7.99 2.81
N ARG A 15 -8.81 7.38 3.15
CA ARG A 15 -9.72 6.72 2.20
C ARG A 15 -10.18 7.66 1.09
N ALA A 16 -10.56 8.89 1.43
CA ALA A 16 -10.99 9.88 0.45
C ALA A 16 -9.92 10.23 -0.60
N ARG A 17 -8.63 10.13 -0.26
CA ARG A 17 -7.52 10.43 -1.19
C ARG A 17 -6.88 9.22 -1.86
N LEU A 18 -7.12 8.00 -1.35
CA LEU A 18 -6.42 6.78 -1.81
C LEU A 18 -6.56 6.58 -3.32
N ARG A 19 -7.78 6.70 -3.85
CA ARG A 19 -8.04 6.51 -5.29
C ARG A 19 -7.32 7.53 -6.17
N TRP A 20 -7.10 8.74 -5.67
CA TRP A 20 -6.32 9.75 -6.38
C TRP A 20 -4.82 9.45 -6.33
N ARG A 21 -4.31 9.03 -5.17
CA ARG A 21 -2.89 8.61 -5.00
C ARG A 21 -2.53 7.36 -5.79
N ALA A 22 -3.50 6.50 -6.05
CA ALA A 22 -3.30 5.27 -6.81
C ALA A 22 -3.15 5.47 -8.33
N LYS A 23 -3.31 6.70 -8.83
CA LYS A 23 -3.04 7.02 -10.24
C LYS A 23 -1.52 7.03 -10.47
N ARG A 24 -1.03 6.06 -11.25
CA ARG A 24 0.41 5.85 -11.48
C ARG A 24 0.83 6.19 -12.90
N GLY A 25 2.12 6.45 -13.10
CA GLY A 25 2.70 6.72 -14.43
C GLY A 25 2.88 5.44 -15.25
N LEU A 26 3.01 4.29 -14.59
CA LEU A 26 3.06 2.98 -15.21
C LEU A 26 1.64 2.39 -15.42
N LEU A 27 1.31 2.04 -16.67
CA LEU A 27 -0.02 1.56 -17.06
C LEU A 27 -0.41 0.28 -16.32
N GLU A 28 0.53 -0.65 -16.15
CA GLU A 28 0.30 -1.91 -15.45
C GLU A 28 -0.16 -1.66 -14.02
N ASN A 29 0.50 -0.74 -13.30
CA ASN A 29 0.09 -0.36 -11.95
C ASN A 29 -1.30 0.27 -11.94
N ASP A 30 -1.62 1.15 -12.88
CA ASP A 30 -2.94 1.79 -12.97
C ASP A 30 -4.06 0.75 -13.22
N ILE A 31 -3.79 -0.28 -14.03
CA ILE A 31 -4.71 -1.40 -14.26
C ILE A 31 -4.91 -2.20 -12.96
N PHE A 32 -3.83 -2.57 -12.26
CA PHE A 32 -3.92 -3.29 -10.99
C PHE A 32 -4.71 -2.49 -9.95
N MET A 33 -4.40 -1.21 -9.78
CA MET A 33 -5.10 -0.33 -8.84
C MET A 33 -6.58 -0.20 -9.19
N THR A 34 -6.92 0.00 -10.47
CA THR A 34 -8.31 0.07 -10.92
C THR A 34 -9.08 -1.20 -10.57
N ARG A 35 -8.52 -2.38 -10.84
CA ARG A 35 -9.18 -3.65 -10.50
C ARG A 35 -9.30 -3.84 -8.99
N PHE A 36 -8.25 -3.50 -8.24
CA PHE A 36 -8.24 -3.57 -6.79
C PHE A 36 -9.33 -2.73 -6.16
N PHE A 37 -9.48 -1.46 -6.54
CA PHE A 37 -10.56 -0.62 -6.01
C PHE A 37 -11.95 -1.13 -6.44
N ASN A 38 -12.11 -1.67 -7.65
CA ASN A 38 -13.39 -2.23 -8.06
C ASN A 38 -13.85 -3.42 -7.19
N VAL A 39 -12.91 -4.14 -6.56
CA VAL A 39 -13.21 -5.30 -5.70
C VAL A 39 -13.25 -4.92 -4.22
N HIS A 40 -12.28 -4.14 -3.73
CA HIS A 40 -12.04 -3.98 -2.30
C HIS A 40 -12.36 -2.59 -1.74
N GLU A 41 -12.65 -1.56 -2.56
CA GLU A 41 -12.75 -0.16 -2.09
C GLU A 41 -13.66 0.05 -0.87
N HIS A 42 -14.76 -0.70 -0.76
CA HIS A 42 -15.72 -0.58 0.34
C HIS A 42 -15.41 -1.47 1.57
N ASP A 43 -14.56 -2.48 1.41
CA ASP A 43 -14.28 -3.51 2.42
C ASP A 43 -12.89 -3.37 3.06
N LEU A 44 -12.09 -2.38 2.63
CA LEU A 44 -10.77 -2.14 3.21
C LEU A 44 -10.87 -1.71 4.67
N THR A 45 -10.18 -2.44 5.53
CA THR A 45 -9.97 -2.05 6.93
C THR A 45 -9.03 -0.86 7.04
N ASP A 46 -9.03 -0.21 8.19
CA ASP A 46 -8.19 0.96 8.51
C ASP A 46 -6.70 0.63 8.38
N GLU A 47 -6.34 -0.55 8.86
CA GLU A 47 -5.01 -1.17 8.72
C GLU A 47 -4.63 -1.40 7.25
N GLN A 48 -5.55 -1.90 6.43
CA GLN A 48 -5.31 -2.12 4.99
C GLN A 48 -5.25 -0.80 4.21
N VAL A 49 -6.03 0.20 4.61
CA VAL A 49 -5.94 1.56 4.06
C VAL A 49 -4.57 2.14 4.32
N TYR A 50 -4.04 1.94 5.53
CA TYR A 50 -2.70 2.39 5.88
C TYR A 50 -1.61 1.60 5.14
N GLY A 51 -1.73 0.27 5.10
CA GLY A 51 -0.85 -0.59 4.30
C GLY A 51 -0.80 -0.19 2.82
N LEU A 52 -1.95 0.17 2.24
CA LEU A 52 -2.01 0.66 0.87
C LEU A 52 -1.38 2.05 0.74
N ASP A 53 -1.55 2.96 1.70
CA ASP A 53 -0.92 4.29 1.68
C ASP A 53 0.61 4.17 1.65
N LEU A 54 1.17 3.22 2.42
CA LEU A 54 2.60 2.88 2.46
C LEU A 54 3.11 2.34 1.12
N LEU A 55 2.41 1.34 0.55
CA LEU A 55 2.73 0.85 -0.79
C LEU A 55 2.64 1.97 -1.83
N LEU A 56 1.74 2.93 -1.61
CA LEU A 56 1.55 4.05 -2.51
C LEU A 56 2.66 5.12 -2.44
N ASP A 57 3.56 5.06 -1.47
CA ASP A 57 4.76 5.90 -1.41
C ASP A 57 5.95 5.29 -2.18
N LEU A 58 5.85 4.03 -2.60
CA LEU A 58 6.91 3.38 -3.38
C LEU A 58 6.95 3.88 -4.84
N PRO A 59 8.15 3.91 -5.46
CA PRO A 59 8.31 4.17 -6.89
C PRO A 59 7.53 3.17 -7.75
N ASP A 60 7.06 3.61 -8.93
CA ASP A 60 6.23 2.79 -9.81
C ASP A 60 6.87 1.45 -10.18
N ASN A 61 8.17 1.42 -10.47
CA ASN A 61 8.86 0.19 -10.83
C ASN A 61 8.93 -0.79 -9.65
N ASP A 62 9.22 -0.31 -8.44
CA ASP A 62 9.32 -1.20 -7.27
C ASP A 62 7.95 -1.74 -6.87
N LEU A 63 6.91 -0.90 -6.90
CA LEU A 63 5.54 -1.35 -6.68
C LEU A 63 5.13 -2.42 -7.71
N TYR A 64 5.50 -2.24 -8.97
CA TYR A 64 5.23 -3.23 -10.02
C TYR A 64 5.96 -4.55 -9.75
N GLU A 65 7.25 -4.51 -9.44
CA GLU A 65 8.02 -5.72 -9.11
C GLU A 65 7.46 -6.47 -7.88
N LEU A 66 6.97 -5.74 -6.88
CA LEU A 66 6.27 -6.31 -5.72
C LEU A 66 4.96 -7.01 -6.11
N ILE A 67 4.10 -6.33 -6.89
CA ILE A 67 2.82 -6.89 -7.34
C ILE A 67 3.05 -8.14 -8.19
N MET A 68 4.06 -8.12 -9.05
CA MET A 68 4.45 -9.27 -9.87
C MET A 68 5.10 -10.41 -9.08
N GLY A 69 5.36 -10.23 -7.78
CA GLY A 69 6.01 -11.21 -6.92
C GLY A 69 7.48 -11.47 -7.27
N ARG A 70 8.12 -10.53 -7.98
CA ARG A 70 9.53 -10.62 -8.38
C ARG A 70 10.49 -10.06 -7.34
N LYS A 71 10.00 -9.19 -6.45
CA LYS A 71 10.70 -8.68 -5.27
C LYS A 71 9.86 -8.82 -4.00
N THR A 72 10.51 -8.75 -2.85
CA THR A 72 9.90 -8.62 -1.52
C THR A 72 9.95 -7.18 -1.01
N LEU A 73 9.12 -6.85 -0.01
CA LEU A 73 9.13 -5.52 0.63
C LEU A 73 10.50 -5.17 1.21
N SER A 74 11.18 -6.13 1.82
CA SER A 74 12.54 -5.97 2.35
C SER A 74 13.61 -5.69 1.28
N GLU A 75 13.36 -6.04 0.01
CA GLU A 75 14.27 -5.75 -1.09
C GLU A 75 14.07 -4.34 -1.66
N VAL A 76 12.86 -3.78 -1.55
CA VAL A 76 12.54 -2.44 -2.07
C VAL A 76 12.63 -1.34 -1.02
N ASP A 77 12.53 -1.68 0.28
CA ASP A 77 12.80 -0.79 1.42
C ASP A 77 13.91 -1.39 2.31
N PRO A 78 15.19 -1.28 1.89
CA PRO A 78 16.29 -1.97 2.55
C PRO A 78 16.90 -1.20 3.76
N ALA A 79 17.27 -1.97 4.79
CA ALA A 79 18.20 -1.73 5.92
C ALA A 79 18.10 -0.43 6.75
N GLU A 80 17.97 0.76 6.16
CA GLU A 80 17.58 2.00 6.85
C GLU A 80 16.06 2.20 6.71
N HIS A 81 15.30 1.20 7.15
CA HIS A 81 13.87 1.05 6.88
C HIS A 81 13.09 2.35 7.04
N VAL A 82 12.39 2.76 5.98
CA VAL A 82 11.36 3.80 6.06
C VAL A 82 10.13 3.25 6.80
N MET A 83 9.83 1.96 6.63
CA MET A 83 8.73 1.25 7.28
C MET A 83 9.18 0.47 8.52
N SER A 84 8.47 0.62 9.63
CA SER A 84 8.59 -0.27 10.80
C SER A 84 8.14 -1.70 10.49
N GLU A 85 8.49 -2.67 11.34
CA GLU A 85 8.07 -4.07 11.19
C GLU A 85 6.55 -4.23 11.11
N GLU A 86 5.80 -3.45 11.90
CA GLU A 86 4.34 -3.44 11.88
C GLU A 86 3.81 -2.94 10.53
N GLU A 87 4.41 -1.87 9.99
CA GLU A 87 4.06 -1.30 8.70
C GLU A 87 4.34 -2.26 7.54
N MET A 88 5.45 -3.02 7.60
CA MET A 88 5.74 -4.07 6.63
C MET A 88 4.65 -5.14 6.62
N VAL A 89 4.15 -5.55 7.78
CA VAL A 89 3.06 -6.55 7.88
C VAL A 89 1.76 -6.01 7.26
N LEU A 90 1.43 -4.74 7.52
CA LEU A 90 0.26 -4.09 6.94
C LEU A 90 0.36 -3.96 5.42
N ALA A 91 1.51 -3.54 4.91
CA ALA A 91 1.79 -3.47 3.48
C ALA A 91 1.73 -4.85 2.81
N ASP A 92 2.29 -5.89 3.43
CA ASP A 92 2.28 -7.25 2.89
C ASP A 92 0.88 -7.87 2.85
N THR A 93 0.04 -7.54 3.84
CA THR A 93 -1.37 -7.92 3.86
C THR A 93 -2.09 -7.37 2.62
N VAL A 94 -1.82 -6.12 2.24
CA VAL A 94 -2.41 -5.50 1.05
C VAL A 94 -1.80 -6.05 -0.24
N LEU A 95 -0.50 -6.33 -0.27
CA LEU A 95 0.13 -7.00 -1.42
C LEU A 95 -0.49 -8.36 -1.71
N THR A 96 -0.87 -9.10 -0.67
CA THR A 96 -1.57 -10.39 -0.81
C THR A 96 -2.93 -10.20 -1.50
N LEU A 97 -3.68 -9.17 -1.13
CA LEU A 97 -4.95 -8.83 -1.80
C LEU A 97 -4.71 -8.41 -3.26
N LEU A 98 -3.74 -7.53 -3.51
CA LEU A 98 -3.38 -7.07 -4.86
C LEU A 98 -3.01 -8.23 -5.79
N LYS A 99 -2.29 -9.23 -5.30
CA LYS A 99 -1.87 -10.43 -6.04
C LYS A 99 -3.00 -11.42 -6.31
N SER A 100 -4.15 -11.27 -5.63
CA SER A 100 -5.29 -12.19 -5.75
C SER A 100 -6.34 -11.78 -6.78
N ILE A 101 -6.13 -10.63 -7.45
CA ILE A 101 -7.03 -10.04 -8.46
C ILE A 101 -6.56 -10.33 -9.88
#